data_AF-W0E331-F1
#
_entry.id   AF-W0E331-F1
#
_cell.length_a   1.000
_cell.length_b   1.000
_cell.length_c   1.000
_cell.angle_alpha   90.00
_cell.angle_beta   90.00
_cell.angle_gamma   90.00
#
_symmetry.space_group_name_H-M   'P 1'
#
loop_
_entity.id
_entity.type
_entity.pdbx_description
1 polymer ?
#
loop_
_entity_poly.entity_id
_entity_poly.type
_entity_poly.pdbx_seq_one_letter_code
_entity_poly.pdbx_strand_id
1 'polypeptide(L)'
;MSDMQIQNVLQQMRALSQSGRVEGSMPATQQPTAPSEGGEFATALRDSLRSVNALQQEAKQVQTSFELGEANTSLPQVMVAMNKSSLAFEATNQVRNRLLSAYQEVMSMQV
;
A
#
# COMPACT_ATOMS: atom_id res chain seq x y z
N MET A 1 11.65 -49.74 -41.94
CA MET A 1 10.28 -49.78 -41.38
C MET A 1 10.00 -48.66 -40.36
N SER A 2 11.00 -47.85 -39.96
CA SER A 2 10.85 -46.77 -38.98
C SER A 2 10.46 -45.39 -39.56
N ASP A 3 10.59 -45.20 -40.87
CA ASP A 3 10.27 -43.92 -41.55
C ASP A 3 8.74 -43.67 -41.67
N MET A 4 7.99 -44.77 -41.80
CA MET A 4 6.52 -44.76 -41.91
C MET A 4 5.84 -44.38 -40.58
N GLN A 5 6.50 -44.62 -39.44
CA GLN A 5 5.97 -44.30 -38.11
C GLN A 5 6.12 -42.81 -37.76
N ILE A 6 7.19 -42.16 -38.24
CA ILE A 6 7.45 -40.73 -38.02
C ILE A 6 6.42 -39.88 -38.79
N GLN A 7 6.04 -40.32 -39.99
CA GLN A 7 5.02 -39.66 -40.80
C GLN A 7 3.63 -39.71 -40.13
N ASN A 8 3.28 -40.82 -39.47
CA ASN A 8 2.01 -40.96 -38.75
C ASN A 8 1.93 -40.05 -37.51
N VAL A 9 3.02 -39.91 -36.75
CA VAL A 9 3.06 -39.05 -35.55
C VAL A 9 2.95 -37.57 -35.90
N LEU A 10 3.56 -37.14 -37.01
CA LEU A 10 3.45 -35.75 -37.49
C LEU A 10 2.05 -35.41 -38.01
N GLN A 11 1.33 -36.38 -38.56
CA GLN A 11 -0.09 -36.21 -38.92
C GLN A 11 -0.97 -36.12 -37.68
N GLN A 12 -0.68 -36.91 -36.64
CA GLN A 12 -1.42 -36.89 -35.38
C GLN A 12 -1.23 -35.55 -34.64
N MET A 13 -0.02 -35.00 -34.58
CA MET A 13 0.22 -33.69 -33.97
C MET A 13 -0.45 -32.53 -34.73
N ARG A 14 -0.68 -32.68 -36.04
CA ARG A 14 -1.40 -31.67 -36.84
C ARG A 14 -2.92 -31.70 -36.62
N ALA A 15 -3.48 -32.87 -36.29
CA ALA A 15 -4.89 -32.99 -35.92
C ALA A 15 -5.16 -32.41 -34.52
N LEU A 16 -4.26 -32.63 -33.56
CA LEU A 16 -4.35 -32.05 -32.21
C LEU A 16 -4.22 -30.52 -32.19
N SER A 17 -3.47 -29.92 -33.11
CA SER A 17 -3.36 -28.46 -33.21
C SER A 17 -4.55 -27.78 -33.90
N GLN A 18 -5.35 -28.51 -34.70
CA GLN A 18 -6.60 -27.99 -35.27
C GLN A 18 -7.80 -28.13 -34.32
N SER A 19 -7.77 -29.07 -33.38
CA SER A 19 -8.79 -29.19 -32.32
C SER A 19 -8.66 -28.14 -31.20
N GLY A 20 -7.64 -27.28 -31.23
CA GLY A 20 -7.38 -26.21 -30.25
C GLY A 20 -7.94 -24.82 -30.62
N ARG A 21 -8.58 -24.66 -31.78
CA ARG A 21 -9.30 -23.43 -32.15
C ARG A 21 -10.78 -23.71 -32.40
N VAL A 22 -11.53 -23.83 -31.32
CA VAL A 22 -12.98 -23.58 -31.36
C VAL A 22 -13.20 -22.17 -30.82
N GLU A 23 -13.37 -21.27 -31.76
CA GLU A 23 -13.98 -19.96 -31.63
C GLU A 23 -15.45 -20.16 -31.20
N GLY A 24 -15.91 -19.47 -30.15
CA GLY A 24 -17.27 -19.65 -29.64
C GLY A 24 -17.55 -18.85 -28.37
N SER A 25 -17.74 -17.54 -28.54
CA SER A 25 -18.59 -16.63 -27.76
C SER A 25 -19.11 -17.08 -26.39
N MET A 26 -18.76 -16.34 -25.32
CA MET A 26 -19.67 -15.88 -24.24
C MET A 26 -18.93 -14.95 -23.24
N PRO A 27 -19.67 -14.12 -22.46
CA PRO A 27 -19.39 -12.69 -22.30
C PRO A 27 -18.53 -12.35 -21.09
N ALA A 28 -17.88 -11.18 -21.20
CA ALA A 28 -17.51 -10.26 -20.12
C ALA A 28 -17.59 -10.79 -18.68
N THR A 29 -16.63 -11.59 -18.25
CA THR A 29 -16.19 -11.54 -16.86
C THR A 29 -15.15 -10.42 -16.80
N GLN A 30 -15.64 -9.19 -16.60
CA GLN A 30 -14.85 -8.19 -15.92
C GLN A 30 -14.39 -8.85 -14.63
N GLN A 31 -13.14 -9.31 -14.64
CA GLN A 31 -12.47 -9.70 -13.43
C GLN A 31 -12.62 -8.49 -12.51
N PRO A 32 -13.21 -8.64 -11.31
CA PRO A 32 -13.18 -7.57 -10.34
C PRO A 32 -11.70 -7.32 -10.13
N THR A 33 -11.21 -6.19 -10.62
CA THR A 33 -9.99 -5.60 -10.11
C THR A 33 -10.29 -5.39 -8.65
N ALA A 34 -9.90 -6.37 -7.83
CA ALA A 34 -9.86 -6.19 -6.39
C ALA A 34 -9.17 -4.85 -6.19
N PRO A 35 -9.83 -3.89 -5.51
CA PRO A 35 -9.21 -2.60 -5.28
C PRO A 35 -7.87 -2.91 -4.63
N SER A 36 -6.81 -2.31 -5.18
CA SER A 36 -5.47 -2.41 -4.60
C SER A 36 -5.45 -1.57 -3.31
N GLU A 37 -6.26 -1.95 -2.32
CA GLU A 37 -6.45 -1.24 -1.05
C GLU A 37 -5.14 -1.11 -0.26
N GLY A 38 -4.16 -1.99 -0.55
CA GLY A 38 -2.81 -1.91 0.01
C GLY A 38 -2.03 -0.65 -0.42
N GLY A 39 -2.31 -0.06 -1.58
CA GLY A 39 -1.65 1.14 -2.08
C GLY A 39 -2.17 2.43 -1.42
N GLU A 40 -3.48 2.50 -1.21
CA GLU A 40 -4.14 3.66 -0.60
C GLU A 40 -3.79 3.79 0.88
N PHE A 41 -3.72 2.68 1.63
CA PHE A 41 -3.28 2.71 3.03
C PHE A 41 -1.81 3.13 3.16
N ALA A 42 -0.91 2.58 2.34
CA ALA A 42 0.52 2.95 2.38
C ALA A 42 0.74 4.44 2.04
N THR A 43 -0.10 4.99 1.16
CA THR A 43 -0.11 6.41 0.82
C THR A 43 -0.62 7.24 1.99
N ALA A 44 -1.78 6.89 2.56
CA ALA A 44 -2.36 7.57 3.72
C ALA A 44 -1.42 7.54 4.95
N LEU A 45 -0.70 6.43 5.17
CA LEU A 45 0.32 6.33 6.21
C LEU A 45 1.50 7.26 5.95
N ARG A 46 2.00 7.31 4.71
CA ARG A 46 3.07 8.26 4.31
C ARG A 46 2.65 9.71 4.55
N ASP A 47 1.43 10.05 4.18
CA ASP A 47 0.90 11.41 4.40
C ASP A 47 0.70 11.71 5.89
N SER A 48 0.24 10.74 6.67
CA SER A 48 0.13 10.88 8.13
C SER A 48 1.50 11.12 8.78
N LEU A 49 2.54 10.39 8.36
CA LEU A 49 3.91 10.58 8.84
C LEU A 49 4.46 11.96 8.48
N ARG A 50 4.18 12.45 7.26
CA ARG A 50 4.54 13.82 6.84
C ARG A 50 3.81 14.87 7.68
N SER A 51 2.52 14.66 7.96
CA SER A 51 1.72 15.54 8.79
C SER A 51 2.29 15.65 10.21
N VAL A 52 2.67 14.53 10.84
CA VAL A 52 3.31 14.56 12.17
C VAL A 52 4.65 15.30 12.14
N ASN A 53 5.44 15.15 11.08
CA ASN A 53 6.68 15.91 10.93
C ASN A 53 6.42 17.42 10.81
N ALA A 54 5.41 17.81 10.05
CA ALA A 54 4.99 19.21 9.92
C ALA A 54 4.53 19.79 11.27
N LEU A 55 3.70 19.05 12.03
CA LEU A 55 3.28 19.44 13.38
C LEU A 55 4.46 19.63 14.34
N GLN A 56 5.44 18.73 14.32
CA GLN A 56 6.65 18.88 15.13
C GLN A 56 7.48 20.12 14.75
N GLN A 57 7.60 20.42 13.44
CA GLN A 57 8.29 21.62 12.97
C GLN A 57 7.54 22.90 13.38
N GLU A 58 6.22 22.91 13.24
CA GLU A 58 5.36 24.02 13.66
C GLU A 58 5.51 24.26 15.17
N ALA A 59 5.43 23.22 16.00
CA ALA A 59 5.61 23.34 17.45
C ALA A 59 6.98 23.92 17.82
N LYS A 60 8.07 23.49 17.14
CA LYS A 60 9.40 24.08 17.32
C LYS A 60 9.44 25.55 16.92
N GLN A 61 8.85 25.90 15.79
CA GLN A 61 8.85 27.27 15.29
C GLN A 61 8.09 28.20 16.24
N VAL A 62 6.91 27.76 16.71
CA VAL A 62 6.09 28.49 17.68
C VAL A 62 6.84 28.62 19.02
N GLN A 63 7.56 27.58 19.46
CA GLN A 63 8.42 27.67 20.64
C GLN A 63 9.53 28.72 20.47
N THR A 64 10.23 28.71 19.34
CA THR A 64 11.31 29.68 19.07
C THR A 64 10.79 31.11 18.96
N SER A 65 9.67 31.35 18.28
CA SER A 65 9.02 32.67 18.23
C SER A 65 8.62 33.18 19.61
N PHE A 66 8.18 32.30 20.50
CA PHE A 66 7.90 32.64 21.89
C PHE A 66 9.19 33.00 22.67
N GLU A 67 10.27 32.22 22.52
CA GLU A 67 11.57 32.50 23.15
C GLU A 67 12.18 33.84 22.67
N LEU A 68 11.92 34.22 21.43
CA LEU A 68 12.33 35.49 20.83
C LEU A 68 11.44 36.68 21.24
N GLY A 69 10.35 36.43 21.98
CA GLY A 69 9.45 37.48 22.47
C GLY A 69 8.53 38.07 21.40
N GLU A 70 8.21 37.34 20.33
CA GLU A 70 7.24 37.81 19.33
C GLU A 70 5.87 38.05 19.97
N ALA A 71 5.32 39.26 19.77
CA ALA A 71 4.05 39.69 20.35
C ALA A 71 2.83 38.86 19.90
N ASN A 72 2.96 38.08 18.82
CA ASN A 72 1.89 37.26 18.25
C ASN A 72 1.90 35.81 18.73
N THR A 73 2.90 35.38 19.50
CA THR A 73 2.98 34.01 20.01
C THR A 73 2.79 33.99 21.52
N SER A 74 1.69 33.39 21.95
CA SER A 74 1.36 33.28 23.37
C SER A 74 1.75 31.90 23.93
N LEU A 75 2.12 31.84 25.21
CA LEU A 75 2.43 30.58 25.90
C LEU A 75 1.32 29.50 25.70
N PRO A 76 0.01 29.83 25.74
CA PRO A 76 -1.05 28.88 25.43
C PRO A 76 -0.97 28.28 24.01
N GLN A 77 -0.58 29.06 22.99
CA GLN A 77 -0.39 28.54 21.62
C GLN A 77 0.75 27.54 21.56
N VAL A 78 1.88 27.82 22.22
CA VAL A 78 3.01 26.88 22.31
C VAL A 78 2.56 25.57 22.94
N MET A 79 1.81 25.65 24.06
CA MET A 79 1.29 24.46 24.73
C MET A 79 0.30 23.68 23.87
N VAL A 80 -0.57 24.34 23.12
CA VAL A 80 -1.50 23.67 22.19
C VAL A 80 -0.73 22.98 21.06
N ALA A 81 0.26 23.66 20.45
CA ALA A 81 1.09 23.08 19.39
C ALA A 81 1.88 21.85 19.88
N MET A 82 2.42 21.91 21.10
CA MET A 82 3.09 20.78 21.73
C MET A 82 2.13 19.61 22.00
N ASN A 83 0.94 19.88 22.57
CA ASN A 83 -0.05 18.82 22.83
C ASN A 83 -0.53 18.15 21.53
N LYS A 84 -0.78 18.94 20.46
CA LYS A 84 -1.13 18.39 19.14
C LYS A 84 -0.03 17.49 18.59
N SER A 85 1.22 17.91 18.72
CA SER A 85 2.38 17.14 18.24
C SER A 85 2.53 15.81 18.99
N SER A 86 2.41 15.83 20.33
CA SER A 86 2.48 14.62 21.15
C SER A 86 1.37 13.63 20.81
N LEU A 87 0.12 14.10 20.72
CA LEU A 87 -1.02 13.25 20.38
C LEU A 87 -0.88 12.62 18.98
N ALA A 88 -0.45 13.41 17.99
CA ALA A 88 -0.23 12.94 16.63
C ALA A 88 0.90 11.88 16.57
N PHE A 89 1.96 12.07 17.36
CA PHE A 89 3.05 11.10 17.47
C PHE A 89 2.60 9.78 18.11
N GLU A 90 1.82 9.83 19.19
CA GLU A 90 1.27 8.62 19.82
C GLU A 90 0.37 7.84 18.86
N ALA A 91 -0.52 8.53 18.14
CA ALA A 91 -1.36 7.93 17.11
C ALA A 91 -0.51 7.23 16.03
N THR A 92 0.57 7.87 15.59
CA THR A 92 1.50 7.29 14.61
C THR A 92 2.17 6.02 15.11
N ASN A 93 2.59 6.00 16.38
CA ASN A 93 3.20 4.81 16.97
C ASN A 93 2.22 3.63 17.04
N GLN A 94 0.95 3.90 17.34
CA GLN A 94 -0.10 2.87 17.33
C GLN A 94 -0.31 2.30 15.92
N VAL A 95 -0.35 3.15 14.90
CA VAL A 95 -0.48 2.71 13.50
C VAL A 95 0.73 1.89 13.06
N ARG A 96 1.96 2.32 13.41
CA ARG A 96 3.19 1.55 13.14
C ARG A 96 3.11 0.14 13.73
N ASN A 97 2.69 0.04 14.99
CA ASN A 97 2.60 -1.24 15.67
C ASN A 97 1.50 -2.13 15.08
N ARG A 98 0.34 -1.57 14.70
CA ARG A 98 -0.72 -2.31 13.99
C ARG A 98 -0.25 -2.82 12.63
N LEU A 99 0.54 -2.04 11.90
CA LEU A 99 1.07 -2.45 10.60
C LEU A 99 2.08 -3.59 10.72
N LEU A 100 2.97 -3.52 11.72
CA LEU A 100 3.89 -4.60 12.06
C LEU A 100 3.15 -5.89 12.42
N SER A 101 2.10 -5.80 13.23
CA SER A 101 1.26 -6.95 13.58
C SER A 101 0.53 -7.53 12.36
N ALA A 102 -0.05 -6.70 11.50
CA ALA A 102 -0.73 -7.17 10.29
C ALA A 102 0.24 -7.88 9.33
N TYR A 103 1.47 -7.37 9.18
CA TYR A 103 2.51 -8.04 8.40
C TYR A 103 2.89 -9.41 9.01
N GLN A 104 3.06 -9.48 10.33
CA GLN A 104 3.36 -10.74 11.02
C GLN A 104 2.22 -11.76 10.90
N GLU A 105 0.97 -11.31 10.94
CA GLU A 105 -0.22 -12.16 10.82
C GLU A 105 -0.34 -12.78 9.43
N VAL A 106 -0.14 -11.99 8.37
CA VAL A 106 -0.11 -12.49 6.98
C VAL A 106 1.01 -13.52 6.82
N MET A 107 2.21 -13.24 7.34
CA MET A 107 3.35 -14.16 7.25
C MET A 107 3.13 -15.48 8.02
N SER A 108 2.40 -15.41 9.14
CA SER A 108 2.03 -16.59 9.94
C SER A 108 0.89 -17.41 9.34
N MET A 109 0.16 -16.85 8.36
CA MET A 109 -0.90 -17.54 7.62
C MET A 109 -0.37 -18.43 6.47
N GLN A 110 0.87 -18.23 6.02
CA GLN A 110 1.46 -18.96 4.87
C GLN A 110 2.36 -20.15 5.26
N VAL A 111 2.43 -20.53 6.53
CA VAL A 111 3.21 -21.71 6.99
C VAL A 111 2.34 -22.93 7.25
#